data_AF-A0A1L8EF58-F1
#
_entry.id   AF-A0A1L8EF58-F1
#
_cell.length_a   1.000
_cell.length_b   1.000
_cell.length_c   1.000
_cell.angle_alpha   90.00
_cell.angle_beta   90.00
_cell.angle_gamma   90.00
#
_symmetry.space_group_name_H-M   'P 1'
#
loop_
_entity.id
_entity.type
_entity.pdbx_description
1 polymer ?
#
loop_
_entity_poly.entity_id
_entity_poly.type
_entity_poly.pdbx_seq_one_letter_code
_entity_poly.pdbx_strand_id
1 'polypeptide(L)' 'MLNPTKLLARNVSKFMVRHHSHGGIPGENLPFSLNNRYKLTAIFTTFTVLGFGSPFLIVTHQLLKS' A
#
# COMPACT_ATOMS: atom_id res chain seq x y z
N MET A 1 23.78 2.54 29.53
CA MET A 1 23.83 2.74 28.06
C MET A 1 23.13 1.56 27.39
N LEU A 2 22.12 1.78 26.55
CA LEU A 2 21.41 0.66 25.88
C LEU A 2 22.28 0.10 24.74
N ASN A 3 22.40 -1.23 24.67
CA ASN A 3 23.12 -1.94 23.62
C ASN A 3 22.49 -1.60 22.24
N PRO A 4 23.29 -1.22 21.21
CA PRO A 4 22.80 -0.88 19.87
C PRO A 4 21.81 -1.89 19.27
N THR A 5 22.01 -3.18 19.51
CA THR A 5 21.13 -4.25 19.00
C THR A 5 19.73 -4.18 19.61
N LYS A 6 19.62 -3.82 20.90
CA LYS A 6 18.33 -3.63 21.58
C LYS A 6 17.62 -2.37 21.08
N LEU A 7 18.37 -1.34 20.69
CA LEU A 7 17.83 -0.11 20.15
C LEU A 7 17.27 -0.31 18.73
N LEU A 8 17.97 -1.08 17.90
CA LEU A 8 17.49 -1.49 16.58
C LEU A 8 16.23 -2.34 16.67
N ALA A 9 16.24 -3.38 17.52
CA ALA A 9 15.06 -4.23 17.73
C ALA A 9 13.84 -3.41 18.19
N ARG A 10 14.02 -2.46 19.10
CA ARG A 10 12.96 -1.55 19.57
C ARG A 10 12.44 -0.63 18.46
N ASN A 11 13.32 -0.14 17.59
CA ASN A 11 12.91 0.73 16.50
C ASN A 11 12.13 -0.06 15.45
N VAL A 12 12.61 -1.24 15.06
CA VAL A 12 11.90 -2.14 14.14
C VAL A 12 10.53 -2.54 14.71
N SER A 13 10.46 -2.93 15.99
CA SER A 13 9.19 -3.27 16.63
C SER A 13 8.22 -2.08 16.66
N LYS A 14 8.72 -0.86 16.93
CA LYS A 14 7.90 0.37 16.85
C LYS A 14 7.33 0.62 15.46
N PHE A 15 8.10 0.39 14.40
CA PHE A 15 7.59 0.52 13.02
C PHE A 15 6.57 -0.56 12.65
N MET A 16 6.66 -1.74 13.27
CA MET A 16 5.72 -2.84 13.04
C MET A 16 4.41 -2.70 13.84
N VAL A 17 4.42 -1.93 14.94
CA VAL A 17 3.20 -1.63 15.71
C VAL A 17 2.30 -0.73 14.86
N ARG A 18 1.11 -1.23 14.54
CA ARG A 18 0.08 -0.45 13.84
C ARG A 18 -0.47 0.63 14.77
N HIS A 19 -0.02 1.87 14.57
CA HIS A 19 -0.64 3.05 15.16
C HIS A 19 -1.92 3.38 14.39
N HIS A 20 -3.00 2.64 14.64
CA HIS A 20 -4.33 3.03 14.19
C HIS A 20 -5.15 3.60 15.37
N SER A 21 -6.16 4.41 15.05
CA SER A 21 -7.18 4.86 15.98
C SER A 21 -7.88 3.67 16.67
N HIS A 22 -8.61 3.90 17.77
CA HIS A 22 -9.22 2.86 18.63
C HIS A 22 -10.31 2.01 17.94
N GLY A 23 -10.43 2.09 16.61
CA GLY A 23 -11.46 1.42 15.82
C GLY A 23 -12.82 2.10 15.96
N GLY A 24 -13.83 1.50 15.32
CA GLY A 24 -15.22 1.98 15.39
C GLY A 24 -15.59 3.07 14.37
N ILE A 25 -14.61 3.66 13.67
CA ILE A 25 -14.85 4.63 12.60
C ILE A 25 -14.67 3.93 11.24
N PRO A 26 -15.69 3.88 10.37
CA PRO A 26 -15.57 3.30 9.03
C PRO A 26 -14.41 3.91 8.24
N GLY A 27 -13.53 3.05 7.72
CA GLY A 27 -12.42 3.45 6.86
C GLY A 27 -11.09 3.75 7.57
N GLU A 28 -11.05 3.85 8.90
CA GLU A 28 -9.79 4.08 9.63
C GLU A 28 -8.84 2.88 9.64
N ASN A 29 -9.36 1.68 9.39
CA ASN A 29 -8.58 0.46 9.27
C ASN A 29 -8.03 0.23 7.84
N LEU A 30 -8.35 1.10 6.89
CA LEU A 30 -7.90 0.98 5.52
C LEU A 30 -6.53 1.65 5.32
N PRO A 31 -5.65 1.09 4.47
CA PRO A 31 -4.36 1.70 4.14
C PRO A 31 -4.48 2.91 3.20
N PHE A 32 -5.69 3.42 2.95
CA PHE A 32 -5.98 4.58 2.12
C PHE A 32 -7.14 5.39 2.71
N SER A 33 -7.13 6.70 2.48
CA SER A 33 -8.16 7.60 3.00
C SER A 33 -9.42 7.61 2.13
N LEU A 34 -10.58 7.68 2.78
CA LEU A 34 -11.89 7.85 2.16
C LEU A 34 -12.35 9.31 2.07
N ASN A 35 -11.56 10.27 2.57
CA ASN A 35 -11.98 11.67 2.74
C ASN A 35 -12.21 12.43 1.43
N ASN A 36 -11.55 12.00 0.34
CA ASN A 36 -11.68 12.64 -0.97
C ASN A 36 -12.09 11.60 -2.01
N ARG A 37 -13.33 11.73 -2.48
CA ARG A 37 -13.92 10.84 -3.50
C ARG A 37 -13.11 10.80 -4.80
N TYR A 38 -12.57 11.93 -5.26
CA TYR A 38 -11.81 11.97 -6.51
C TYR A 38 -10.48 11.25 -6.38
N LYS A 39 -9.79 11.42 -5.23
CA LYS A 39 -8.56 10.69 -4.92
C LYS A 39 -8.81 9.19 -4.80
N LEU A 40 -9.92 8.81 -4.15
CA LEU A 40 -10.32 7.41 -4.02
C LEU A 40 -10.55 6.77 -5.40
N THR A 41 -11.34 7.42 -6.26
CA THR A 41 -11.59 6.94 -7.63
C THR A 41 -10.28 6.84 -8.41
N ALA A 42 -9.42 7.86 -8.37
CA ALA A 42 -8.15 7.84 -9.10
C ALA A 42 -7.25 6.66 -8.68
N ILE A 43 -7.11 6.42 -7.36
CA ILE A 43 -6.33 5.30 -6.84
C ILE A 43 -6.97 3.96 -7.25
N PHE A 44 -8.29 3.84 -7.10
CA PHE A 44 -9.00 2.62 -7.44
C PHE A 44 -8.88 2.26 -8.94
N THR A 45 -9.12 3.21 -9.85
CA THR A 45 -9.00 2.89 -11.28
C THR A 45 -7.55 2.67 -11.67
N THR A 46 -6.58 3.38 -11.10
CA THR A 46 -5.15 3.12 -11.37
C THR A 46 -4.75 1.72 -10.94
N PHE A 47 -5.10 1.31 -9.72
CA PHE A 47 -4.83 -0.04 -9.22
C PHE A 47 -5.48 -1.11 -10.11
N THR A 48 -6.74 -0.90 -10.49
CA THR A 48 -7.50 -1.85 -11.32
C THR A 48 -6.94 -1.93 -12.74
N VAL A 49 -6.67 -0.81 -13.39
CA VAL A 49 -6.12 -0.74 -14.76
C VAL A 49 -4.71 -1.34 -14.80
N LEU A 50 -3.87 -1.10 -13.80
CA LEU A 50 -2.54 -1.70 -13.74
C LEU A 50 -2.63 -3.21 -13.50
N GLY A 51 -3.44 -3.66 -12.53
CA GLY A 51 -3.61 -5.08 -12.25
C GLY A 51 -4.17 -5.85 -13.45
N PHE A 52 -5.31 -5.39 -13.97
CA PHE A 52 -6.00 -6.03 -15.09
C PHE A 52 -5.28 -5.84 -16.43
N GLY A 53 -4.68 -4.66 -16.68
CA GLY A 53 -4.01 -4.33 -17.93
C GLY A 53 -2.61 -4.93 -18.08
N SER A 54 -1.94 -5.27 -16.97
CA SER A 54 -0.56 -5.79 -17.01
C SER A 54 -0.37 -7.02 -17.90
N PRO A 55 -1.23 -8.06 -17.90
CA PRO A 55 -1.02 -9.24 -18.75
C PRO A 55 -1.11 -8.89 -20.23
N PHE A 56 -2.00 -7.97 -20.61
CA PHE A 56 -2.15 -7.52 -21.99
C PHE A 56 -0.91 -6.77 -22.47
N LEU A 57 -0.38 -5.86 -21.64
CA LEU A 57 0.86 -5.14 -21.95
C LEU A 57 2.07 -6.08 -22.04
N ILE A 58 2.14 -7.10 -21.19
CA ILE A 58 3.20 -8.11 -21.24
C ILE A 58 3.10 -8.91 -22.55
N VAL A 59 1.91 -9.38 -22.91
CA VAL A 59 1.70 -10.14 -24.15
C VAL A 59 2.04 -9.29 -25.37
N THR A 60 1.56 -8.04 -25.45
CA THR A 60 1.89 -7.15 -26.57
C THR A 60 3.39 -6.89 -26.65
N HIS A 61 4.06 -6.70 -25.51
CA HIS A 61 5.51 -6.57 -25.47
C HIS A 61 6.23 -7.82 -26.02
N GLN A 62 5.78 -9.03 -25.66
CA GLN A 62 6.40 -10.27 -26.16
C GLN A 62 6.19 -10.44 -27.66
N LEU A 63 4.99 -10.14 -28.18
CA LEU A 63 4.68 -10.27 -29.61
C LEU A 63 5.53 -9.31 -30.46
N LEU A 64 5.79 -8.10 -29.96
CA LEU A 64 6.60 -7.07 -30.64
C LEU A 64 8.12 -7.33 -30.57
N LYS A 65 8.56 -8.35 -29.83
CA LYS A 65 9.97 -8.68 -29.64
C LYS A 65 10.54 -9.59 -30.74
N SER A 66 9.73 -9.87 -31.77
CA SER A 66 10.09 -10.67 -32.95
C SER A 66 11.12 -9.97 -33.82
#